data_AF-A0A423JBI0-F1
#
_entry.id   AF-A0A423JBI0-F1
#
_cell.length_a   1.000
_cell.length_b   1.000
_cell.length_c   1.000
_cell.angle_alpha   90.00
_cell.angle_beta   90.00
_cell.angle_gamma   90.00
#
_symmetry.space_group_name_H-M   'P 1'
#
loop_
_entity.id
_entity.type
_entity.pdbx_description
1 polymer ?
#
loop_
_entity_poly.entity_id
_entity_poly.type
_entity_poly.pdbx_seq_one_letter_code
_entity_poly.pdbx_strand_id
1 'polypeptide(L)'
;MGWAALLVAFAIAAASLVQVRSGEATVITRFGNPSRVLLEPGLGWRWPAPFEAAIPVDLRLRTTSSGLQDVGTRDGLRIIVQAYVAWQVQGDPDNVQRFMRAVQNQPDEAARQIRTFVGSALETTASSFDLANLVNTDANQVRIADFEAQLRQQIDQQLLTTYGVRVLQVGIERLTLPSVTLTATVDRMRAERETIATERTAIGKREAAQIRSAAERDARIVQADATVKAADIEAQSRVEAAQIYGRAYAGSPQLYNLLRSLDTLGTIVTPGTKLILRTDAAPFRVLVDGPPTLDNKSGSQP
;
A
#
# COMPACT_ATOMS: atom_id res chain seq x y z
N MET A 1 37.61 -83.84 28.10
CA MET A 1 37.67 -82.79 27.06
C MET A 1 36.31 -82.47 26.42
N GLY A 2 35.40 -83.44 26.25
CA GLY A 2 34.09 -83.20 25.62
C GLY A 2 33.19 -82.18 26.34
N TRP A 3 33.07 -82.25 27.67
CA TRP A 3 32.23 -81.34 28.46
C TRP A 3 32.67 -79.87 28.42
N ALA A 4 33.98 -79.61 28.36
CA ALA A 4 34.52 -78.26 28.22
C ALA A 4 34.21 -77.67 26.84
N ALA A 5 34.34 -78.47 25.78
CA ALA A 5 33.97 -78.04 24.43
C ALA A 5 32.46 -77.76 24.31
N LEU A 6 31.63 -78.57 24.98
CA LEU A 6 30.17 -78.39 25.03
C LEU A 6 29.77 -77.10 25.77
N LEU A 7 30.42 -76.81 26.90
CA LEU A 7 30.21 -75.56 27.64
C LEU A 7 30.64 -74.33 26.84
N VAL A 8 31.76 -74.41 26.13
CA VAL A 8 32.24 -73.32 25.26
C VAL A 8 31.28 -73.12 24.07
N ALA A 9 30.84 -74.20 23.43
CA ALA A 9 29.84 -74.11 22.35
C ALA A 9 28.51 -73.52 22.83
N PHE A 10 28.05 -73.90 24.02
CA PHE A 10 26.85 -73.33 24.63
C PHE A 10 27.02 -71.85 24.98
N ALA A 11 28.17 -71.45 25.53
CA ALA A 11 28.48 -70.06 25.83
C ALA A 11 28.52 -69.20 24.55
N ILE A 12 29.09 -69.72 23.46
CA ILE A 12 29.11 -69.07 22.14
C ILE A 12 27.69 -68.93 21.59
N ALA A 13 26.88 -70.00 21.65
CA ALA A 13 25.49 -69.96 21.20
C ALA A 13 24.67 -68.94 22.00
N ALA A 14 24.79 -68.93 23.33
CA ALA A 14 24.13 -67.98 24.21
C ALA A 14 24.55 -66.53 23.93
N ALA A 15 25.85 -66.29 23.68
CA ALA A 15 26.37 -64.96 23.34
C ALA A 15 25.95 -64.47 21.93
N SER A 16 25.52 -65.40 21.06
CA SER A 16 25.06 -65.13 19.70
C SER A 16 23.60 -64.70 19.61
N LEU A 17 22.83 -64.89 20.68
CA LEU A 17 21.42 -64.49 20.75
C LEU A 17 21.29 -63.00 21.09
N VAL A 18 20.38 -62.32 20.39
CA VAL A 18 20.02 -60.92 20.62
C VAL A 18 18.51 -60.80 20.66
N GLN A 19 18.00 -60.00 21.59
CA GLN A 19 16.58 -59.71 21.68
C GLN A 19 16.28 -58.37 21.01
N VAL A 20 15.39 -58.37 20.02
CA VAL A 20 14.87 -57.17 19.36
C VAL A 20 13.56 -56.78 20.04
N ARG A 21 13.47 -55.55 20.53
CA ARG A 21 12.27 -55.02 21.22
C ARG A 21 11.32 -54.36 20.23
N SER A 22 10.04 -54.36 20.55
CA SER A 22 9.03 -53.65 19.74
C SER A 22 9.29 -52.13 19.77
N GLY A 23 9.33 -51.52 18.58
CA GLY A 23 9.61 -50.09 18.40
C GLY A 23 11.10 -49.73 18.32
N GLU A 24 11.99 -50.72 18.35
CA GLU A 24 13.43 -50.55 18.15
C GLU A 24 13.89 -51.45 16.99
N ALA A 25 14.77 -50.95 16.13
CA ALA A 25 15.49 -51.78 15.17
C ALA A 25 16.85 -52.15 15.76
N THR A 26 17.27 -53.41 15.68
CA THR A 26 18.62 -53.79 16.08
C THR A 26 19.54 -53.85 14.88
N VAL A 27 20.57 -53.00 14.88
CA VAL A 27 21.57 -52.93 13.81
C VAL A 27 22.79 -53.73 14.22
N ILE A 28 23.16 -54.71 13.40
CA ILE A 28 24.35 -55.51 13.57
C ILE A 28 25.49 -54.84 12.79
N THR A 29 26.46 -54.34 13.53
CA THR A 29 27.68 -53.75 12.99
C THR A 29 28.81 -54.76 13.03
N ARG A 30 29.55 -54.88 11.92
CA ARG A 30 30.74 -55.72 11.82
C ARG A 30 31.95 -54.80 11.72
N PHE A 31 32.83 -54.82 12.72
CA PHE A 31 33.96 -53.89 12.84
C PHE A 31 33.56 -52.40 12.66
N GLY A 32 32.40 -52.01 13.21
CA GLY A 32 31.88 -50.64 13.10
C GLY A 32 31.04 -50.34 11.85
N ASN A 33 31.05 -51.20 10.83
CA ASN A 33 30.25 -51.00 9.62
C ASN A 33 28.85 -51.64 9.75
N PRO A 34 27.75 -50.91 9.50
CA PRO A 34 26.39 -51.47 9.50
C PRO A 34 26.23 -52.48 8.36
N SER A 35 25.94 -53.73 8.71
CA SER A 35 25.87 -54.84 7.75
C SER A 35 24.48 -55.48 7.65
N ARG A 36 23.75 -55.55 8.77
CA ARG A 36 22.42 -56.16 8.85
C ARG A 36 21.54 -55.37 9.81
N VAL A 37 20.25 -55.27 9.48
CA VAL A 37 19.23 -54.67 10.35
C VAL A 37 18.16 -55.70 10.63
N LEU A 38 17.83 -55.88 11.90
CA LEU A 38 16.75 -56.73 12.36
C LEU A 38 15.59 -55.84 12.83
N LEU A 39 14.47 -55.90 12.11
CA LEU A 39 13.27 -55.10 12.36
C LEU A 39 12.18 -55.89 13.10
N GLU A 40 12.17 -57.21 12.93
CA GLU A 40 11.15 -58.08 13.51
C GLU A 40 11.38 -58.25 15.02
N PRO A 41 10.39 -57.94 15.87
CA PRO A 41 10.49 -58.18 17.31
C PRO A 41 10.66 -59.67 17.58
N GLY A 42 11.70 -60.05 18.31
CA GLY A 42 11.99 -61.45 18.57
C GLY A 42 13.46 -61.73 18.84
N LEU A 43 13.82 -63.01 18.77
CA LEU A 43 15.20 -63.45 18.89
C LEU A 43 15.90 -63.32 17.54
N GLY A 44 16.87 -62.42 17.48
CA GLY A 44 17.84 -62.29 16.42
C GLY A 44 19.10 -63.10 16.69
N TRP A 45 19.84 -63.36 15.61
CA TRP A 45 21.14 -64.01 15.66
C TRP A 45 22.25 -63.04 15.25
N ARG A 46 23.33 -62.98 16.04
CA ARG A 46 24.58 -62.30 15.72
C ARG A 46 25.77 -63.22 15.97
N TRP A 47 26.92 -62.87 15.43
CA TRP A 47 28.18 -63.46 15.85
C TRP A 47 28.60 -62.88 17.22
N PRO A 48 29.22 -63.67 18.10
CA PRO A 48 29.63 -63.18 19.41
C PRO A 48 30.70 -62.10 19.27
N ALA A 49 30.75 -61.20 20.25
CA ALA A 49 31.78 -60.16 20.31
C ALA A 49 33.19 -60.79 20.29
N PRO A 50 34.20 -60.18 19.64
CA PRO A 50 34.24 -58.80 19.11
C PRO A 50 33.90 -58.64 17.63
N PHE A 51 33.47 -59.69 16.92
CA PHE A 51 33.25 -59.64 15.46
C PHE A 51 32.02 -58.80 15.06
N GLU A 52 30.92 -58.97 15.81
CA GLU A 52 29.67 -58.26 15.58
C GLU A 52 29.16 -57.59 16.88
N ALA A 53 28.72 -56.34 16.77
CA ALA A 53 28.04 -55.61 17.84
C ALA A 53 26.59 -55.35 17.45
N ALA A 54 25.69 -55.41 18.43
CA ALA A 54 24.28 -55.12 18.26
C ALA A 54 23.96 -53.77 18.89
N ILE A 55 23.52 -52.81 18.08
CA ILE A 55 23.18 -51.46 18.50
C ILE A 55 21.68 -51.26 18.28
N PRO A 56 20.88 -51.02 19.34
CA PRO A 56 19.47 -50.71 19.20
C PRO A 56 19.29 -49.27 18.69
N VAL A 57 18.46 -49.10 17.67
CA VAL A 57 18.04 -47.82 17.09
C VAL A 57 16.56 -47.64 17.40
N ASP A 58 16.23 -46.53 18.06
CA ASP A 58 14.85 -46.22 18.40
C ASP A 58 14.09 -45.70 17.17
N LEU A 59 12.96 -46.34 16.85
CA LEU A 59 12.11 -45.98 15.71
C LEU A 59 10.92 -45.09 16.11
N ARG A 60 10.81 -44.70 17.38
CA ARG A 60 9.69 -43.89 17.89
C ARG A 60 9.74 -42.46 17.37
N LEU A 61 8.57 -41.81 17.41
CA LEU A 61 8.41 -40.41 17.07
C LEU A 61 9.24 -39.53 18.02
N ARG A 62 9.99 -38.61 17.42
CA ARG A 62 10.78 -37.59 18.12
C ARG A 62 10.43 -36.22 17.57
N THR A 63 10.48 -35.21 18.42
CA THR A 63 10.21 -33.82 18.04
C THR A 63 11.49 -33.02 18.14
N THR A 64 11.76 -32.17 17.16
CA THR A 64 12.89 -31.25 17.15
C THR A 64 12.42 -29.87 16.76
N SER A 65 12.78 -28.88 17.58
CA SER A 65 12.51 -27.47 17.28
C SER A 65 13.67 -26.86 16.49
N SER A 66 13.34 -25.98 15.54
CA SER A 66 14.29 -25.19 14.76
C SER A 66 15.05 -24.16 15.60
N GLY A 67 14.51 -23.82 16.78
CA GLY A 67 14.84 -22.59 17.48
C GLY A 67 14.32 -21.35 16.74
N LEU A 68 14.59 -20.17 17.28
CA LEU A 68 14.22 -18.90 16.66
C LEU A 68 15.11 -18.64 15.44
N GLN A 69 14.49 -18.51 14.27
CA GLN A 69 15.15 -18.18 13.01
C GLN A 69 14.65 -16.83 12.51
N ASP A 70 15.57 -15.92 12.20
CA ASP A 70 15.26 -14.64 11.56
C ASP A 70 15.32 -14.84 10.05
N VAL A 71 14.16 -14.77 9.39
CA VAL A 71 14.00 -15.08 7.96
C VAL A 71 13.31 -13.96 7.21
N GLY A 72 13.60 -13.83 5.91
CA GLY A 72 12.96 -12.85 5.03
C GLY A 72 11.68 -13.36 4.37
N THR A 73 10.63 -12.54 4.33
CA THR A 73 9.43 -12.79 3.52
C THR A 73 9.63 -12.30 2.09
N ARG A 74 8.72 -12.69 1.19
CA ARG A 74 8.72 -12.26 -0.22
C ARG A 74 8.68 -10.74 -0.39
N ASP A 75 8.00 -10.04 0.52
CA ASP A 75 7.89 -8.57 0.54
C ASP A 75 9.16 -7.86 1.04
N GLY A 76 10.21 -8.61 1.38
CA GLY A 76 11.46 -8.08 1.94
C GLY A 76 11.37 -7.72 3.42
N LEU A 77 10.30 -8.12 4.12
CA LEU A 77 10.17 -7.94 5.57
C LEU A 77 10.85 -9.09 6.31
N ARG A 78 11.41 -8.81 7.48
CA ARG A 78 12.01 -9.83 8.33
C ARG A 78 10.99 -10.32 9.35
N ILE A 79 10.97 -11.63 9.60
CA ILE A 79 10.16 -12.27 10.66
C ILE A 79 11.04 -13.21 11.47
N ILE A 80 10.73 -13.36 12.75
CA ILE A 80 11.33 -14.35 13.62
C ILE A 80 10.33 -15.51 13.75
N VAL A 81 10.68 -16.66 13.19
CA VAL A 81 9.86 -17.86 13.17
C VAL A 81 10.55 -19.00 13.90
N GLN A 82 9.76 -19.78 14.63
CA GLN A 82 10.18 -21.00 15.28
C GLN A 82 9.21 -22.10 14.86
N ALA A 83 9.74 -23.20 14.33
CA ALA A 83 8.98 -24.34 13.87
C ALA A 83 9.43 -25.62 14.59
N TYR A 84 8.51 -26.57 14.72
CA TYR A 84 8.80 -27.92 15.18
C TYR A 84 8.63 -28.92 14.06
N VAL A 85 9.43 -29.98 14.11
CA VAL A 85 9.34 -31.12 13.21
C VAL A 85 9.22 -32.38 14.04
N ALA A 86 8.14 -33.13 13.81
CA ALA A 86 7.93 -34.46 14.34
C ALA A 86 8.40 -35.48 13.31
N TRP A 87 9.43 -36.25 13.66
CA TRP A 87 10.13 -37.16 12.76
C TRP A 87 10.34 -38.52 13.41
N GLN A 88 10.51 -39.54 12.58
CA GLN A 88 10.87 -40.89 13.04
C GLN A 88 11.78 -41.55 12.00
N VAL A 89 12.64 -42.46 12.45
CA VAL A 89 13.45 -43.27 11.53
C VAL A 89 12.50 -44.22 10.80
N GLN A 90 12.56 -44.24 9.47
CA GLN A 90 11.70 -45.14 8.70
C GLN A 90 12.15 -46.59 8.93
N GLY A 91 11.20 -47.46 9.26
CA GLY A 91 11.42 -48.88 9.58
C GLY A 91 11.80 -49.76 8.39
N ASP A 92 12.65 -49.26 7.49
CA ASP A 92 13.24 -50.03 6.39
C ASP A 92 14.74 -50.28 6.67
N PRO A 93 15.29 -51.46 6.32
CA PRO A 93 16.68 -51.79 6.60
C PRO A 93 17.68 -50.75 6.08
N ASP A 94 17.47 -50.25 4.86
CA ASP A 94 18.36 -49.29 4.22
C ASP A 94 18.31 -47.91 4.89
N ASN A 95 17.12 -47.51 5.37
CA ASN A 95 16.92 -46.22 6.03
C ASN A 95 17.52 -46.21 7.44
N VAL A 96 17.36 -47.31 8.18
CA VAL A 96 18.01 -47.48 9.48
C VAL A 96 19.53 -47.53 9.34
N GLN A 97 20.07 -48.19 8.30
CA GLN A 97 21.51 -48.16 8.02
C GLN A 97 22.00 -46.75 7.66
N ARG A 98 21.25 -46.00 6.84
CA ARG A 98 21.57 -44.61 6.50
C ARG A 98 21.61 -43.73 7.76
N PHE A 99 20.60 -43.84 8.62
CA PHE A 99 20.57 -43.12 9.88
C PHE A 99 21.79 -43.43 10.76
N MET A 100 22.17 -44.70 10.83
CA MET A 100 23.36 -45.14 11.58
C MET A 100 24.68 -44.63 11.00
N ARG A 101 24.82 -44.59 9.67
CA ARG A 101 26.04 -44.06 9.04
C ARG A 101 26.14 -42.55 9.17
N ALA A 102 25.01 -41.85 9.04
CA ALA A 102 24.98 -40.40 9.05
C ALA A 102 25.11 -39.81 10.45
N VAL A 103 24.51 -40.46 11.47
CA VAL A 103 24.36 -39.88 12.81
C VAL A 103 24.91 -40.80 13.92
N GLN A 104 25.41 -41.99 13.59
CA GLN A 104 26.00 -42.92 14.57
C GLN A 104 25.06 -43.25 15.74
N ASN A 105 23.74 -43.25 15.50
CA ASN A 105 22.69 -43.49 16.50
C ASN A 105 22.69 -42.46 17.65
N GLN A 106 23.19 -41.24 17.39
CA GLN A 106 23.14 -40.14 18.36
C GLN A 106 21.92 -39.24 18.08
N PRO A 107 20.89 -39.25 18.95
CA PRO A 107 19.70 -38.46 18.70
C PRO A 107 19.95 -36.97 18.60
N ASP A 108 20.88 -36.47 19.42
CA ASP A 108 21.19 -35.05 19.51
C ASP A 108 21.84 -34.56 18.21
N GLU A 109 22.65 -35.41 17.57
CA GLU A 109 23.25 -35.10 16.28
C GLU A 109 22.18 -35.08 15.17
N ALA A 110 21.22 -36.03 15.19
CA ALA A 110 20.09 -36.00 14.25
C ALA A 110 19.27 -34.72 14.44
N ALA A 111 18.99 -34.34 15.70
CA ALA A 111 18.28 -33.12 16.03
C ALA A 111 19.04 -31.86 15.59
N ARG A 112 20.38 -31.82 15.73
CA ARG A 112 21.22 -30.73 15.23
C ARG A 112 21.14 -30.61 13.71
N GLN A 113 21.29 -31.72 12.98
CA GLN A 113 21.22 -31.71 11.53
C GLN A 113 19.82 -31.30 11.03
N ILE A 114 18.75 -31.89 11.59
CA ILE A 114 17.37 -31.53 11.27
C ILE A 114 17.12 -30.04 11.54
N ARG A 115 17.60 -29.50 12.67
CA ARG A 115 17.48 -28.07 12.98
C ARG A 115 18.10 -27.20 11.88
N THR A 116 19.30 -27.54 11.40
CA THR A 116 19.96 -26.83 10.31
C THR A 116 19.14 -26.90 9.01
N PHE A 117 18.65 -28.08 8.63
CA PHE A 117 17.80 -28.23 7.44
C PHE A 117 16.51 -27.44 7.54
N VAL A 118 15.84 -27.50 8.69
CA VAL A 118 14.60 -26.74 8.93
C VAL A 118 14.87 -25.25 8.88
N GLY A 119 15.98 -24.76 9.44
CA GLY A 119 16.38 -23.35 9.32
C GLY A 119 16.54 -22.90 7.86
N SER A 120 17.26 -23.68 7.04
CA SER A 120 17.42 -23.37 5.61
C SER A 120 16.12 -23.47 4.81
N ALA A 121 15.28 -24.46 5.12
CA ALA A 121 13.98 -24.62 4.49
C ALA A 121 12.99 -23.52 4.90
N LEU A 122 13.06 -23.03 6.15
CA LEU A 122 12.30 -21.88 6.62
C LEU A 122 12.69 -20.61 5.85
N GLU A 123 13.98 -20.34 5.65
CA GLU A 123 14.43 -19.19 4.85
C GLU A 123 13.89 -19.27 3.42
N THR A 124 14.00 -20.44 2.80
CA THR A 124 13.53 -20.65 1.42
C THR A 124 12.01 -20.51 1.31
N THR A 125 11.27 -21.15 2.23
CA THR A 125 9.81 -21.11 2.23
C THR A 125 9.33 -19.70 2.52
N ALA A 126 9.86 -19.03 3.56
CA ALA A 126 9.48 -17.65 3.91
C ALA A 126 9.69 -16.68 2.73
N SER A 127 10.77 -16.83 1.97
CA SER A 127 11.04 -15.98 0.80
C SER A 127 9.98 -16.08 -0.31
N SER A 128 9.16 -17.14 -0.30
CA SER A 128 8.08 -17.35 -1.26
C SER A 128 6.70 -16.87 -0.80
N PHE A 129 6.54 -16.51 0.48
CA PHE A 129 5.27 -16.04 1.06
C PHE A 129 5.34 -14.56 1.44
N ASP A 130 4.27 -13.83 1.14
CA ASP A 130 4.06 -12.46 1.63
C ASP A 130 3.75 -12.46 3.13
N LEU A 131 4.11 -11.39 3.85
CA LEU A 131 3.87 -11.31 5.29
C LEU A 131 2.37 -11.38 5.62
N ALA A 132 1.53 -10.77 4.78
CA ALA A 132 0.08 -10.74 4.94
C ALA A 132 -0.57 -12.13 4.87
N ASN A 133 0.11 -13.12 4.29
CA ASN A 133 -0.35 -14.51 4.26
C ASN A 133 0.00 -15.25 5.56
N LEU A 134 0.97 -14.76 6.34
CA LEU A 134 1.41 -15.39 7.59
C LEU A 134 0.80 -14.70 8.82
N VAL A 135 0.64 -13.38 8.74
CA VAL A 135 0.10 -12.55 9.82
C VAL A 135 -0.95 -11.62 9.24
N ASN A 136 -2.21 -11.87 9.57
CA ASN A 136 -3.33 -11.04 9.17
C ASN A 136 -4.37 -10.94 10.29
N THR A 137 -5.09 -9.82 10.33
CA THR A 137 -6.26 -9.64 11.20
C THR A 137 -7.41 -10.55 10.75
N ASP A 138 -7.47 -10.86 9.45
CA ASP A 138 -8.52 -11.67 8.85
C ASP A 138 -8.07 -13.14 8.75
N ALA A 139 -8.64 -14.02 9.58
CA ALA A 139 -8.20 -15.41 9.71
C ALA A 139 -8.29 -16.21 8.39
N ASN A 140 -9.21 -15.83 7.48
CA ASN A 140 -9.38 -16.49 6.19
C ASN A 140 -8.26 -16.19 5.18
N GLN A 141 -7.49 -15.12 5.41
CA GLN A 141 -6.37 -14.73 4.56
C GLN A 141 -5.04 -15.34 5.04
N VAL A 142 -5.03 -15.93 6.24
CA VAL A 142 -3.85 -16.56 6.84
C VAL A 142 -3.68 -17.97 6.25
N ARG A 143 -2.54 -18.18 5.58
CA ARG A 143 -2.15 -19.40 4.87
C ARG A 143 -1.00 -20.14 5.57
N ILE A 144 -1.06 -20.22 6.90
CA ILE A 144 -0.06 -20.95 7.69
C ILE A 144 -0.05 -22.45 7.31
N ALA A 145 -1.21 -23.05 7.05
CA ALA A 145 -1.30 -24.45 6.64
C ALA A 145 -0.58 -24.72 5.31
N ASP A 146 -0.69 -23.81 4.34
CA ASP A 146 0.02 -23.91 3.06
C ASP A 146 1.53 -23.78 3.27
N PHE A 147 1.95 -22.85 4.13
CA PHE A 147 3.36 -22.68 4.51
C PHE A 147 3.93 -23.94 5.17
N GLU A 148 3.20 -24.55 6.13
CA GLU A 148 3.62 -25.78 6.80
C GLU A 148 3.67 -26.98 5.84
N ALA A 149 2.72 -27.06 4.90
CA ALA A 149 2.71 -28.11 3.88
C ALA A 149 3.92 -28.00 2.93
N GLN A 150 4.24 -26.78 2.47
CA GLN A 150 5.39 -26.54 1.60
C GLN A 150 6.71 -26.80 2.33
N LEU A 151 6.82 -26.33 3.58
CA LEU A 151 7.98 -26.59 4.44
C LEU A 151 8.19 -28.10 4.65
N ARG A 152 7.10 -28.84 4.95
CA ARG A 152 7.13 -30.30 5.09
C ARG A 152 7.60 -30.98 3.82
N GLN A 153 7.08 -30.58 2.66
CA GLN A 153 7.46 -31.17 1.37
C GLN A 153 8.95 -30.96 1.06
N GLN A 154 9.49 -29.78 1.38
CA GLN A 154 10.91 -29.47 1.14
C GLN A 154 11.84 -30.30 2.03
N ILE A 155 11.50 -30.50 3.30
CA ILE A 155 12.36 -31.24 4.23
C ILE A 155 12.19 -32.76 4.13
N ASP A 156 10.99 -33.28 3.84
CA ASP A 156 10.70 -34.72 3.87
C ASP A 156 11.53 -35.48 2.85
N GLN A 157 11.63 -34.98 1.60
CA GLN A 157 12.43 -35.62 0.56
C GLN A 157 13.93 -35.63 0.89
N GLN A 158 14.44 -34.51 1.42
CA GLN A 158 15.86 -34.32 1.68
C GLN A 158 16.33 -35.13 2.90
N LEU A 159 15.54 -35.13 3.99
CA LEU A 159 15.82 -35.92 5.20
C LEU A 159 15.70 -37.42 4.95
N LEU A 160 14.74 -37.84 4.13
CA LEU A 160 14.58 -39.25 3.80
C LEU A 160 15.78 -39.77 2.98
N THR A 161 16.20 -39.01 1.97
CA THR A 161 17.30 -39.42 1.08
C THR A 161 18.65 -39.43 1.80
N THR A 162 18.91 -38.43 2.64
CA THR A 162 20.21 -38.22 3.29
C THR A 162 20.36 -39.00 4.58
N TYR A 163 19.31 -39.03 5.43
CA TYR A 163 19.38 -39.58 6.79
C TYR A 163 18.47 -40.79 7.01
N GLY A 164 17.59 -41.14 6.06
CA GLY A 164 16.61 -42.22 6.26
C GLY A 164 15.50 -41.88 7.26
N VAL A 165 15.27 -40.59 7.50
CA VAL A 165 14.28 -40.09 8.47
C VAL A 165 13.04 -39.62 7.72
N ARG A 166 11.87 -40.06 8.17
CA ARG A 166 10.57 -39.61 7.66
C ARG A 166 10.01 -38.51 8.53
N VAL A 167 9.48 -37.46 7.90
CA VAL A 167 8.77 -36.39 8.59
C VAL A 167 7.27 -36.70 8.62
N LEU A 168 6.69 -36.76 9.82
CA LEU A 168 5.24 -36.93 9.98
C LEU A 168 4.53 -35.58 9.95
N GLN A 169 5.00 -34.65 10.78
CA GLN A 169 4.34 -33.36 10.94
C GLN A 169 5.38 -32.24 11.08
N VAL A 170 5.04 -31.09 10.53
CA VAL A 170 5.74 -29.83 10.73
C VAL A 170 4.71 -28.82 11.18
N GLY A 171 5.07 -27.95 12.11
CA GLY A 171 4.21 -26.85 12.49
C GLY A 171 4.99 -25.64 12.99
N ILE A 172 4.36 -24.48 12.95
CA ILE A 172 4.92 -23.24 13.48
C ILE A 172 4.61 -23.17 14.99
N GLU A 173 5.65 -23.10 15.83
CA GLU A 173 5.51 -22.92 17.29
C GLU A 173 5.28 -21.45 17.64
N ARG A 174 6.01 -20.55 16.99
CA ARG A 174 5.96 -19.11 17.25
C ARG A 174 6.35 -18.32 16.00
N LEU A 175 5.62 -17.24 15.74
CA LEU A 175 5.95 -16.26 14.72
C LEU A 175 5.82 -14.87 15.32
N THR A 176 6.87 -14.06 15.19
CA THR A 176 6.89 -12.67 15.66
C THR A 176 7.65 -11.78 14.68
N LEU A 177 7.41 -10.47 14.76
CA LEU A 177 8.11 -9.47 13.95
C LEU A 177 9.28 -8.89 14.77
N PRO A 178 10.49 -8.76 14.19
CA PRO A 178 11.57 -8.03 14.84
C PRO A 178 11.18 -6.55 14.98
N SER A 179 11.48 -5.95 16.13
CA SER A 179 11.08 -4.57 16.47
C SER A 179 11.69 -3.49 15.54
N VAL A 180 12.73 -3.83 14.79
CA VAL A 180 13.55 -2.90 13.99
C VAL A 180 12.90 -2.54 12.64
N THR A 181 12.07 -3.40 12.06
CA THR A 181 11.49 -3.19 10.71
C THR A 181 10.25 -2.30 10.70
N LEU A 182 9.67 -1.99 11.86
CA LEU A 182 8.48 -1.13 11.92
C LEU A 182 8.81 0.28 11.43
N THR A 183 9.92 0.86 11.87
CA THR A 183 10.30 2.24 11.55
C THR A 183 10.64 2.43 10.07
N ALA A 184 11.48 1.56 9.50
CA ALA A 184 11.87 1.66 8.09
C ALA A 184 10.68 1.48 7.13
N THR A 185 9.75 0.58 7.46
CA THR A 185 8.52 0.38 6.66
C THR A 185 7.59 1.58 6.77
N VAL A 186 7.43 2.15 7.97
CA VAL A 186 6.64 3.37 8.19
C VAL A 186 7.21 4.55 7.42
N ASP A 187 8.53 4.72 7.40
CA ASP A 187 9.18 5.82 6.67
C ASP A 187 9.06 5.64 5.14
N ARG A 188 9.18 4.41 4.63
CA ARG A 188 8.89 4.11 3.22
C ARG A 188 7.43 4.43 2.86
N MET A 189 6.47 4.01 3.69
CA MET A 189 5.05 4.30 3.47
C MET A 189 4.76 5.81 3.49
N ARG A 190 5.42 6.57 4.38
CA ARG A 190 5.32 8.03 4.41
C ARG A 190 5.82 8.66 3.11
N ALA A 191 7.00 8.25 2.63
CA ALA A 191 7.56 8.77 1.38
C ALA A 191 6.67 8.46 0.16
N GLU A 192 6.10 7.27 0.11
CA GLU A 192 5.19 6.86 -0.97
C GLU A 192 3.87 7.64 -0.91
N ARG A 193 3.30 7.86 0.29
CA ARG A 193 2.13 8.72 0.49
C ARG A 193 2.39 10.17 0.09
N GLU A 194 3.55 10.71 0.40
CA GLU A 194 3.94 12.08 0.04
C GLU A 194 4.06 12.23 -1.49
N THR A 195 4.59 11.21 -2.16
CA THR A 195 4.69 11.19 -3.63
C THR A 195 3.30 11.18 -4.26
N ILE A 196 2.40 10.31 -3.78
CA ILE A 196 1.01 10.24 -4.25
C ILE A 196 0.27 11.57 -3.97
N ALA A 197 0.47 12.17 -2.80
CA ALA A 197 -0.14 13.46 -2.46
C ALA A 197 0.37 14.59 -3.37
N THR A 198 1.67 14.61 -3.65
CA THR A 198 2.29 15.57 -4.57
C THR A 198 1.76 15.42 -5.99
N GLU A 199 1.67 14.18 -6.49
CA GLU A 199 1.15 13.88 -7.82
C GLU A 199 -0.31 14.35 -7.95
N ARG A 200 -1.17 14.00 -6.99
CA ARG A 200 -2.58 14.44 -6.99
C ARG A 200 -2.71 15.97 -6.91
N THR A 201 -1.87 16.61 -6.11
CA THR A 201 -1.83 18.09 -6.01
C THR A 201 -1.42 18.71 -7.35
N ALA A 202 -0.45 18.12 -8.05
CA ALA A 202 -0.02 18.58 -9.37
C ALA A 202 -1.11 18.40 -10.42
N ILE A 203 -1.83 17.28 -10.41
CA ILE A 203 -2.99 17.04 -11.29
C ILE A 203 -4.08 18.07 -11.02
N GLY A 204 -4.48 18.27 -9.75
CA GLY A 204 -5.50 19.24 -9.39
C GLY A 204 -5.13 20.68 -9.77
N LYS A 205 -3.86 21.07 -9.59
CA LYS A 205 -3.36 22.38 -10.05
C LYS A 205 -3.43 22.53 -11.57
N ARG A 206 -3.10 21.48 -12.33
CA ARG A 206 -3.15 21.49 -13.80
C ARG A 206 -4.58 21.65 -14.30
N GLU A 207 -5.52 20.87 -13.77
CA GLU A 207 -6.94 20.95 -14.13
C GLU A 207 -7.53 22.32 -13.76
N ALA A 208 -7.24 22.82 -12.54
CA ALA A 208 -7.69 24.14 -12.13
C ALA A 208 -7.15 25.26 -13.04
N ALA A 209 -5.89 25.17 -13.46
CA ALA A 209 -5.30 26.12 -14.40
C ALA A 209 -5.98 26.06 -15.78
N GLN A 210 -6.26 24.86 -16.30
CA GLN A 210 -6.97 24.69 -17.57
C GLN A 210 -8.38 25.27 -17.51
N ILE A 211 -9.15 24.98 -16.46
CA ILE A 211 -10.50 25.51 -16.27
C ILE A 211 -10.47 27.03 -16.17
N ARG A 212 -9.55 27.62 -15.40
CA ARG A 212 -9.41 29.08 -15.30
C ARG A 212 -9.06 29.71 -16.64
N SER A 213 -8.08 29.16 -17.36
CA SER A 213 -7.70 29.68 -18.68
C SER A 213 -8.83 29.58 -19.72
N ALA A 214 -9.64 28.52 -19.66
CA ALA A 214 -10.83 28.38 -20.51
C ALA A 214 -11.89 29.42 -20.12
N ALA A 215 -12.21 29.54 -18.83
CA ALA A 215 -13.18 30.53 -18.34
C ALA A 215 -12.79 31.98 -18.66
N GLU A 216 -11.50 32.33 -18.53
CA GLU A 216 -10.99 33.65 -18.91
C GLU A 216 -11.07 33.90 -20.42
N ARG A 217 -10.83 32.88 -21.25
CA ARG A 217 -11.00 32.97 -22.70
C ARG A 217 -12.46 33.23 -23.04
N ASP A 218 -13.37 32.46 -22.46
CA ASP A 218 -14.80 32.59 -22.73
C ASP A 218 -15.33 33.95 -22.25
N ALA A 219 -14.91 34.40 -21.07
CA ALA A 219 -15.25 35.74 -20.56
C ALA A 219 -14.79 36.85 -21.52
N ARG A 220 -13.56 36.75 -22.05
CA ARG A 220 -13.06 37.72 -23.04
C ARG A 220 -13.87 37.71 -24.34
N ILE A 221 -14.27 36.54 -24.82
CA ILE A 221 -15.10 36.41 -26.03
C ILE A 221 -16.47 37.04 -25.79
N VAL A 222 -17.15 36.67 -24.70
CA VAL A 222 -18.47 37.20 -24.35
C VAL A 222 -18.43 38.72 -24.17
N GLN A 223 -17.38 39.25 -23.54
CA GLN A 223 -17.22 40.69 -23.36
C GLN A 223 -16.95 41.42 -24.69
N ALA A 224 -16.15 40.83 -25.57
CA ALA A 224 -15.92 41.37 -26.91
C ALA A 224 -17.22 41.39 -27.72
N ASP A 225 -17.98 40.29 -27.74
CA ASP A 225 -19.27 40.20 -28.44
C ASP A 225 -20.30 41.18 -27.87
N ALA A 226 -20.35 41.34 -26.55
CA ALA A 226 -21.23 42.32 -25.90
C ALA A 226 -20.84 43.76 -26.29
N THR A 227 -19.55 44.06 -26.40
CA THR A 227 -19.05 45.37 -26.80
C THR A 227 -19.41 45.68 -28.26
N VAL A 228 -19.27 44.71 -29.16
CA VAL A 228 -19.67 44.86 -30.57
C VAL A 228 -21.18 45.12 -30.67
N LYS A 229 -22.00 44.31 -30.00
CA LYS A 229 -23.46 44.49 -29.98
C LYS A 229 -23.88 45.84 -29.42
N ALA A 230 -23.23 46.31 -28.35
CA ALA A 230 -23.51 47.62 -27.77
C ALA A 230 -23.17 48.75 -28.77
N ALA A 231 -22.02 48.65 -29.44
CA ALA A 231 -21.61 49.61 -30.46
C ALA A 231 -22.58 49.65 -31.65
N ASP A 232 -23.07 48.49 -32.10
CA ASP A 232 -24.05 48.39 -33.19
C ASP A 232 -25.39 49.04 -32.79
N ILE A 233 -25.89 48.77 -31.58
CA ILE A 233 -27.12 49.38 -31.06
C ILE A 233 -26.96 50.91 -30.96
N GLU A 234 -25.82 51.39 -30.46
CA GLU A 234 -25.53 52.83 -30.41
C GLU A 234 -25.46 53.44 -31.81
N ALA A 235 -24.81 52.78 -32.76
CA ALA A 235 -24.71 53.24 -34.14
C ALA A 235 -26.09 53.34 -34.79
N GLN A 236 -26.93 52.31 -34.64
CA GLN A 236 -28.30 52.30 -35.14
C GLN A 236 -29.14 53.40 -34.49
N SER A 237 -29.03 53.58 -33.18
CA SER A 237 -29.73 54.63 -32.43
C SER A 237 -29.33 56.03 -32.91
N ARG A 238 -28.04 56.24 -33.22
CA ARG A 238 -27.54 57.51 -33.79
C ARG A 238 -28.11 57.77 -35.18
N VAL A 239 -28.19 56.75 -36.03
CA VAL A 239 -28.78 56.85 -37.38
C VAL A 239 -30.27 57.21 -37.28
N GLU A 240 -31.03 56.51 -36.44
CA GLU A 240 -32.45 56.78 -36.24
C GLU A 240 -32.69 58.19 -35.67
N ALA A 241 -31.92 58.59 -34.66
CA ALA A 241 -31.98 59.94 -34.10
C ALA A 241 -31.69 61.00 -35.17
N ALA A 242 -30.63 60.82 -35.98
CA ALA A 242 -30.31 61.73 -37.07
C ALA A 242 -31.42 61.83 -38.11
N GLN A 243 -32.09 60.72 -38.45
CA GLN A 243 -33.24 60.73 -39.35
C GLN A 243 -34.44 61.49 -38.77
N ILE A 244 -34.75 61.30 -37.49
CA ILE A 244 -35.84 62.01 -36.80
C ILE A 244 -35.54 63.51 -36.77
N TYR A 245 -34.31 63.90 -36.40
CA TYR A 245 -33.88 65.30 -36.42
C TYR A 245 -33.92 65.89 -37.83
N GLY A 246 -33.50 65.14 -38.85
CA GLY A 246 -33.58 65.55 -40.25
C GLY A 246 -35.03 65.81 -40.71
N ARG A 247 -35.96 64.91 -40.36
CA ARG A 247 -37.40 65.10 -40.67
C ARG A 247 -37.99 66.30 -39.92
N ALA A 248 -37.65 66.49 -38.65
CA ALA A 248 -38.11 67.63 -37.86
C ALA A 248 -37.59 68.97 -38.42
N TYR A 249 -36.32 69.01 -38.85
CA TYR A 249 -35.73 70.18 -39.49
C TYR A 249 -36.40 70.50 -40.83
N ALA A 250 -36.67 69.49 -41.66
CA ALA A 250 -37.33 69.66 -42.95
C ALA A 250 -38.77 70.21 -42.85
N GLY A 251 -39.50 69.89 -41.76
CA GLY A 251 -40.84 70.42 -41.53
C GLY A 251 -40.87 71.92 -41.22
N SER A 252 -39.97 72.40 -40.36
CA SER A 252 -39.87 73.83 -40.01
C SER A 252 -38.49 74.18 -39.41
N PRO A 253 -37.55 74.73 -40.21
CA PRO A 253 -36.19 75.00 -39.74
C PRO A 253 -36.10 76.01 -38.58
N GLN A 254 -36.96 77.03 -38.58
CA GLN A 254 -36.94 78.12 -37.59
C GLN A 254 -37.39 77.65 -36.20
N LEU A 255 -38.46 76.84 -36.14
CA LEU A 255 -38.98 76.29 -34.89
C LEU A 255 -38.01 75.25 -34.30
N TYR A 256 -37.39 74.43 -35.13
CA TYR A 256 -36.39 73.45 -34.69
C TYR A 256 -35.19 74.11 -34.00
N ASN A 257 -34.61 75.15 -34.61
CA ASN A 257 -33.47 75.86 -34.04
C ASN A 257 -33.82 76.53 -32.70
N LEU A 258 -35.02 77.10 -32.57
CA LEU A 258 -35.49 77.67 -31.32
C LEU A 258 -35.61 76.60 -30.23
N LEU A 259 -36.35 75.51 -30.48
CA LEU A 259 -36.54 74.44 -29.50
C LEU A 259 -35.21 73.77 -29.11
N ARG A 260 -34.32 73.54 -30.07
CA ARG A 260 -32.97 73.00 -29.81
C ARG A 260 -32.17 73.96 -28.92
N SER A 261 -32.22 75.26 -29.19
CA SER A 261 -31.51 76.25 -28.37
C SER A 261 -32.01 76.27 -26.91
N LEU A 262 -33.32 76.17 -26.71
CA LEU A 262 -33.94 76.10 -25.38
C LEU A 262 -33.57 74.81 -24.63
N ASP A 263 -33.57 73.68 -25.33
CA ASP A 263 -33.15 72.38 -24.77
C ASP A 263 -31.67 72.38 -24.38
N THR A 264 -30.79 72.92 -25.24
CA THR A 264 -29.36 73.09 -24.91
C THR A 264 -29.13 74.05 -23.75
N LEU A 265 -29.93 75.13 -23.65
CA LEU A 265 -29.89 76.04 -22.51
C LEU A 265 -30.27 75.30 -21.21
N GLY A 266 -31.32 74.48 -21.25
CA GLY A 266 -31.75 73.67 -20.10
C GLY A 266 -30.70 72.66 -19.63
N THR A 267 -29.90 72.09 -20.55
CA THR A 267 -28.83 71.15 -20.20
C THR A 267 -27.55 71.84 -19.69
N ILE A 268 -27.25 73.04 -20.16
CA ILE A 268 -26.04 73.81 -19.76
C ILE A 268 -26.25 74.55 -18.43
N VAL A 269 -27.49 74.94 -18.12
CA VAL A 269 -27.84 75.66 -16.89
C VAL A 269 -28.15 74.66 -15.76
N THR A 270 -27.12 74.31 -15.00
CA THR A 270 -27.22 73.51 -13.78
C THR A 270 -27.26 74.41 -12.53
N PRO A 271 -27.67 73.93 -11.33
CA PRO A 271 -27.76 74.75 -10.12
C PRO A 271 -26.45 75.46 -9.68
N GLY A 272 -25.29 75.02 -10.19
CA GLY A 272 -23.99 75.64 -9.94
C GLY A 272 -23.46 76.52 -11.07
N THR A 273 -24.16 76.61 -12.22
CA THR A 273 -23.73 77.39 -13.38
C THR A 273 -23.92 78.89 -13.10
N LYS A 274 -22.83 79.65 -13.01
CA LYS A 274 -22.88 81.12 -12.88
C LYS A 274 -23.10 81.75 -14.25
N LEU A 275 -24.33 82.15 -14.53
CA LEU A 275 -24.70 82.81 -15.79
C LEU A 275 -24.49 84.33 -15.67
N ILE A 276 -23.63 84.91 -16.51
CA ILE A 276 -23.46 86.37 -16.58
C ILE A 276 -24.47 86.89 -17.59
N LEU A 277 -25.53 87.50 -17.08
CA LEU A 277 -26.64 88.04 -17.87
C LEU A 277 -26.51 89.55 -17.96
N ARG A 278 -26.81 90.12 -19.13
CA ARG A 278 -26.93 91.57 -19.25
C ARG A 278 -28.14 92.04 -18.43
N THR A 279 -27.90 93.01 -17.56
CA THR A 279 -28.91 93.64 -16.70
C THR A 279 -29.83 94.63 -17.43
N ASP A 280 -29.58 94.91 -18.72
CA ASP A 280 -30.41 95.79 -19.54
C ASP A 280 -31.54 95.06 -20.29
N ALA A 281 -31.57 93.73 -20.26
CA ALA A 281 -32.57 92.90 -20.92
C ALA A 281 -33.63 92.35 -19.93
N ALA A 282 -34.86 92.15 -20.40
CA ALA A 282 -35.92 91.50 -19.62
C ALA A 282 -35.56 90.03 -19.33
N PRO A 283 -35.81 89.49 -18.12
CA PRO A 283 -36.50 90.09 -16.98
C PRO A 283 -35.61 90.88 -16.00
N PHE A 284 -34.29 90.93 -16.22
CA PHE A 284 -33.31 91.43 -15.24
C PHE A 284 -33.24 92.95 -15.11
N ARG A 285 -33.81 93.70 -16.06
CA ARG A 285 -33.92 95.17 -16.01
C ARG A 285 -34.61 95.68 -14.73
N VAL A 286 -35.55 94.91 -14.18
CA VAL A 286 -36.27 95.24 -12.94
C VAL A 286 -35.33 95.31 -11.72
N LEU A 287 -34.18 94.62 -11.75
CA LEU A 287 -33.22 94.62 -10.65
C LEU A 287 -32.37 95.90 -10.59
N VAL A 288 -32.29 96.67 -11.69
CA VAL A 288 -31.49 97.92 -11.77
C VAL A 288 -32.36 99.16 -11.63
N ASP A 289 -33.51 99.19 -12.31
CA ASP A 289 -34.40 100.36 -12.30
C ASP A 289 -35.18 100.51 -10.96
N GLY A 290 -35.17 99.47 -10.11
CA GLY A 290 -35.98 99.40 -8.88
C GLY A 290 -37.47 99.23 -9.18
N PRO A 291 -38.30 98.82 -8.20
CA PRO A 291 -39.75 98.87 -8.38
C PRO A 291 -40.15 100.33 -8.65
N PRO A 292 -41.07 100.61 -9.59
CA PRO A 292 -41.54 101.97 -9.81
C PRO A 292 -42.08 102.51 -8.49
N THR A 293 -41.40 103.52 -7.94
CA THR A 293 -41.92 104.29 -6.82
C THR A 293 -43.22 104.93 -7.29
N LEU A 294 -44.35 104.50 -6.72
CA LEU A 294 -45.62 105.20 -6.89
C LEU A 294 -45.44 106.59 -6.27
N ASP A 295 -45.08 107.56 -7.12
CA ASP A 295 -45.05 108.97 -6.76
C ASP A 295 -46.45 109.39 -6.33
N ASN A 296 -46.63 109.48 -5.01
CA ASN A 296 -47.79 110.05 -4.37
C ASN A 296 -47.75 111.57 -4.58
N LYS A 297 -48.21 112.04 -5.74
CA LYS A 297 -48.52 113.45 -5.94
C LYS A 297 -49.93 113.74 -5.46
N SER A 298 -49.96 114.37 -4.29
CA SER A 298 -51.05 115.17 -3.73
C SER A 298 -51.68 116.11 -4.76
N GLY A 299 -53.00 116.25 -4.73
CA GLY A 299 -53.75 117.24 -5.49
C GLY A 299 -55.26 117.21 -5.26
N SER A 300 -55.68 117.57 -4.04
CA SER A 300 -56.91 118.34 -3.69
C SER A 300 -58.26 118.04 -4.39
N GLN A 301 -59.20 117.49 -3.60
CA GLN A 301 -60.55 118.00 -3.25
C GLN A 301 -61.53 118.51 -4.35
N PRO A 302 -62.85 118.52 -4.12
CA PRO A 302 -63.56 119.03 -2.92
C PRO A 302 -63.95 117.99 -1.85
#